data_AF-A0A959QI98-F1
#
_entry.id   AF-A0A959QI98-F1
#
_cell.length_a   1.000
_cell.length_b   1.000
_cell.length_c   1.000
_cell.angle_alpha   90.00
_cell.angle_beta   90.00
_cell.angle_gamma   90.00
#
_symmetry.space_group_name_H-M   'P 1'
#
loop_
_entity.id
_entity.type
_entity.pdbx_description
1 polymer ?
#
loop_
_entity_poly.entity_id
_entity_poly.type
_entity_poly.pdbx_seq_one_letter_code
_entity_poly.pdbx_strand_id
1 'polypeptide(L)'
;ELQISDLEKNGILKLNINGSDYELIQEDIEIISEDIPGWQVATDKDITVALDIGITEELMLEGIARELVNRIQNLRKSSDFNVTDRINVIISETDLVNQTLNHFKDYIANEVLADSIETGKNNGEETELIEGLIVNIEVNKNEA
;
A
#
# COMPACT_ATOMS: atom_id res chain seq x y z
N GLU A 1 -4.59 -5.33 -31.81
CA GLU A 1 -5.95 -4.78 -31.73
C GLU A 1 -6.69 -4.74 -33.07
N LEU A 2 -6.16 -4.12 -34.13
CA LEU A 2 -6.87 -4.01 -35.43
C LEU A 2 -7.33 -5.36 -36.02
N GLN A 3 -6.49 -6.40 -35.93
CA GLN A 3 -6.81 -7.73 -36.47
C GLN A 3 -7.92 -8.45 -35.70
N ILE A 4 -8.03 -8.23 -34.37
CA ILE A 4 -9.10 -8.79 -33.55
C ILE A 4 -10.41 -8.06 -33.86
N SER A 5 -10.38 -6.73 -33.95
CA SER A 5 -11.56 -5.95 -34.31
C SER A 5 -12.07 -6.23 -35.73
N ASP A 6 -11.16 -6.49 -36.68
CA ASP A 6 -11.52 -6.86 -38.05
C ASP A 6 -12.16 -8.25 -38.13
N LEU A 7 -11.69 -9.20 -37.32
CA LEU A 7 -12.32 -10.51 -37.17
C LEU A 7 -13.72 -10.38 -36.53
N GLU A 8 -13.87 -9.61 -35.47
CA GLU A 8 -15.17 -9.40 -34.81
C GLU A 8 -16.19 -8.72 -35.73
N LYS A 9 -15.75 -7.82 -36.62
CA LYS A 9 -16.62 -7.12 -37.57
C LYS A 9 -16.95 -7.91 -38.82
N ASN A 10 -15.97 -8.63 -39.38
CA ASN A 10 -16.09 -9.25 -40.69
C ASN A 10 -16.23 -10.78 -40.62
N GLY A 11 -16.07 -11.39 -39.44
CA GLY A 11 -16.16 -12.82 -39.19
C GLY A 11 -14.98 -13.66 -39.71
N ILE A 12 -14.06 -13.05 -40.46
CA ILE A 12 -12.96 -13.74 -41.14
C ILE A 12 -11.68 -12.90 -41.03
N LEU A 13 -10.58 -13.54 -40.62
CA LEU A 13 -9.24 -12.96 -40.64
C LEU A 13 -8.38 -13.68 -41.69
N LYS A 14 -7.81 -12.92 -42.63
CA LYS A 14 -6.90 -13.44 -43.64
C LYS A 14 -5.45 -13.31 -43.17
N LEU A 15 -4.72 -14.42 -43.15
CA LEU A 15 -3.30 -14.47 -42.80
C LEU A 15 -2.49 -14.94 -44.00
N ASN A 16 -1.43 -14.20 -44.36
CA ASN A 16 -0.45 -14.68 -45.30
C ASN A 16 0.74 -15.27 -44.53
N ILE A 17 0.94 -16.58 -44.64
CA ILE A 17 2.06 -17.28 -43.99
C ILE A 17 2.86 -17.97 -45.09
N ASN A 18 4.13 -17.60 -45.22
CA ASN A 18 5.04 -18.14 -46.23
C ASN A 18 4.51 -18.05 -47.68
N GLY A 19 3.74 -17.00 -48.01
CA GLY A 19 3.21 -16.76 -49.34
C GLY A 19 1.90 -17.50 -49.66
N SER A 20 1.34 -18.26 -48.70
CA SER A 20 0.02 -18.87 -48.79
C SER A 20 -0.98 -18.12 -47.94
N ASP A 21 -2.17 -17.89 -48.50
CA ASP A 21 -3.28 -17.25 -47.80
C ASP A 21 -4.09 -18.29 -47.03
N TYR A 22 -4.34 -17.99 -45.75
CA TYR A 22 -5.15 -18.76 -44.83
C TYR A 22 -6.29 -17.89 -44.31
N GLU A 23 -7.46 -18.49 -44.13
CA GLU A 23 -8.63 -17.83 -43.57
C GLU A 23 -8.94 -18.46 -42.21
N LEU A 24 -9.03 -17.63 -41.17
CA LEU A 24 -9.48 -18.04 -39.84
C LEU A 24 -10.87 -17.47 -39.60
N ILE A 25 -11.77 -18.31 -39.10
CA ILE A 25 -13.11 -17.91 -38.66
C ILE A 25 -13.17 -17.83 -37.13
N GLN A 26 -14.19 -17.18 -36.58
CA GLN A 26 -14.33 -17.00 -35.14
C GLN A 26 -14.35 -18.34 -34.37
N GLU A 27 -14.88 -19.39 -34.97
CA GLU A 27 -14.91 -20.74 -34.40
C GLU A 27 -13.52 -21.40 -34.29
N ASP A 28 -12.51 -20.91 -35.04
CA ASP A 28 -11.16 -21.46 -35.04
C ASP A 28 -10.25 -20.88 -33.95
N ILE A 29 -10.73 -19.89 -33.19
CA ILE A 29 -9.90 -19.06 -32.32
C ILE A 29 -10.56 -18.78 -30.98
N GLU A 30 -9.78 -18.99 -29.92
CA GLU A 30 -10.13 -18.61 -28.55
C GLU A 30 -9.33 -17.37 -28.18
N ILE A 31 -10.02 -16.26 -27.87
CA ILE A 31 -9.39 -15.04 -27.40
C ILE A 31 -9.33 -15.12 -25.87
N ILE A 32 -8.11 -15.19 -25.35
CA ILE A 32 -7.86 -15.19 -23.91
C ILE A 32 -7.15 -13.89 -23.58
N SER A 33 -7.72 -13.09 -22.68
CA SER A 33 -7.05 -11.94 -22.11
C SER A 33 -6.09 -12.43 -21.03
N GLU A 34 -4.79 -12.21 -21.21
CA GLU A 34 -3.82 -12.43 -20.14
C GLU A 34 -3.83 -11.25 -19.16
N ASP A 35 -3.83 -11.57 -17.86
CA ASP A 35 -3.69 -10.57 -16.80
C ASP A 35 -2.32 -9.87 -16.90
N ILE A 36 -2.31 -8.56 -16.70
CA ILE A 36 -1.04 -7.80 -16.60
C ILE A 36 -0.42 -8.14 -15.22
N PRO A 37 0.82 -8.66 -15.17
CA PRO A 37 1.47 -8.96 -13.90
C PRO A 37 1.53 -7.74 -12.98
N GLY A 38 1.07 -7.88 -11.73
CA GLY A 38 1.02 -6.78 -10.75
C GLY A 38 -0.28 -5.97 -10.75
N TRP A 39 -1.28 -6.37 -11.56
CA TRP A 39 -2.60 -5.76 -11.57
C TRP A 39 -3.64 -6.79 -11.16
N GLN A 40 -4.55 -6.40 -10.27
CA GLN A 40 -5.73 -7.19 -9.97
C GLN A 40 -6.82 -6.83 -10.98
N VAL A 41 -7.17 -7.78 -11.84
CA VAL A 41 -8.13 -7.59 -12.91
C VAL A 41 -9.46 -8.23 -12.53
N ALA A 42 -10.56 -7.50 -12.72
CA ALA A 42 -11.92 -8.00 -12.58
C ALA A 42 -12.72 -7.62 -13.82
N THR A 43 -13.46 -8.59 -14.37
CA THR A 43 -14.31 -8.38 -15.54
C THR A 43 -15.76 -8.71 -15.20
N ASP A 44 -16.67 -7.76 -15.44
CA ASP A 44 -18.12 -7.99 -15.42
C ASP A 44 -18.70 -7.61 -16.79
N LYS A 45 -19.12 -8.63 -17.54
CA LYS A 45 -19.58 -8.52 -18.94
C LYS A 45 -18.57 -7.80 -19.83
N ASP A 46 -18.90 -6.58 -20.25
CA ASP A 46 -18.14 -5.78 -21.20
C ASP A 46 -17.22 -4.76 -20.49
N ILE A 47 -17.14 -4.81 -19.15
CA ILE A 47 -16.34 -3.89 -18.34
C ILE A 47 -15.21 -4.66 -17.68
N THR A 48 -13.99 -4.25 -17.96
CA THR A 48 -12.77 -4.72 -17.28
C THR A 48 -12.21 -3.59 -16.43
N VAL A 49 -12.04 -3.85 -15.13
CA VAL A 49 -11.34 -2.97 -14.19
C VAL A 49 -10.03 -3.63 -13.82
N ALA A 50 -8.94 -2.89 -13.92
CA ALA A 50 -7.63 -3.33 -13.52
C ALA A 50 -7.10 -2.36 -12.46
N LEU A 51 -6.76 -2.87 -11.27
CA LEU A 51 -6.18 -2.10 -10.17
C LEU A 51 -4.70 -2.45 -10.03
N ASP A 52 -3.84 -1.44 -10.08
CA ASP A 52 -2.42 -1.60 -9.72
C ASP A 52 -2.32 -1.88 -8.22
N ILE A 53 -1.77 -3.04 -7.86
CA ILE A 53 -1.58 -3.47 -6.47
C ILE A 53 -0.15 -3.20 -5.97
N GLY A 54 0.68 -2.51 -6.75
CA GLY A 54 2.02 -2.11 -6.35
C GLY A 54 1.98 -1.13 -5.19
N ILE A 55 2.52 -1.55 -4.04
CA ILE A 55 2.76 -0.64 -2.92
C ILE A 55 4.06 0.13 -3.22
N THR A 56 3.93 1.44 -3.40
CA THR A 56 5.10 2.32 -3.52
C THR A 56 5.74 2.51 -2.15
N GLU A 57 7.02 2.88 -2.13
CA GLU A 57 7.74 3.19 -0.89
C GLU A 57 7.04 4.31 -0.10
N GLU A 58 6.54 5.34 -0.78
CA GLU A 58 5.78 6.43 -0.16
C GLU A 58 4.51 5.93 0.54
N LEU A 59 3.72 5.06 -0.13
CA LEU A 59 2.51 4.48 0.45
C LEU A 59 2.82 3.58 1.65
N MET A 60 3.94 2.84 1.58
CA MET A 60 4.39 2.02 2.71
C MET A 60 4.74 2.90 3.92
N LEU A 61 5.55 3.95 3.72
CA LEU A 61 5.95 4.87 4.78
C LEU A 61 4.74 5.62 5.37
N GLU A 62 3.79 6.03 4.54
CA GLU A 62 2.53 6.62 5.02
C GLU A 62 1.73 5.62 5.87
N GLY A 63 1.65 4.35 5.43
CA GLY A 63 1.02 3.27 6.18
C GLY A 63 1.63 3.10 7.57
N ILE A 64 2.97 3.06 7.65
CA ILE A 64 3.70 3.00 8.93
C ILE A 64 3.39 4.23 9.79
N ALA A 65 3.38 5.42 9.21
CA ALA A 65 3.06 6.65 9.95
C ALA A 65 1.65 6.62 10.56
N ARG A 66 0.65 6.17 9.79
CA ARG A 66 -0.73 6.02 10.27
C ARG A 66 -0.84 4.98 11.37
N GLU A 67 -0.12 3.86 11.24
CA GLU A 67 -0.13 2.84 12.27
C GLU A 67 0.57 3.32 13.55
N LEU A 68 1.69 4.05 13.45
CA LEU A 68 2.35 4.68 14.59
C LEU A 68 1.39 5.60 15.35
N VAL A 69 0.63 6.45 14.65
CA VAL A 69 -0.41 7.29 15.26
C VAL A 69 -1.42 6.43 16.01
N ASN A 70 -1.94 5.37 15.39
CA ASN A 70 -2.89 4.45 16.01
C ASN A 70 -2.32 3.81 17.28
N ARG A 71 -1.11 3.27 17.22
CA ARG A 71 -0.44 2.63 18.37
C ARG A 71 -0.23 3.63 19.51
N ILE A 72 0.35 4.79 19.24
CA ILE A 72 0.59 5.83 20.25
C ILE A 72 -0.73 6.28 20.90
N GLN A 73 -1.79 6.48 20.12
CA GLN A 73 -3.10 6.88 20.66
C GLN A 73 -3.72 5.79 21.55
N ASN A 74 -3.52 4.51 21.23
CA ASN A 74 -3.96 3.42 22.09
C ASN A 74 -3.14 3.34 23.38
N LEU A 75 -1.82 3.56 23.31
CA LEU A 75 -0.95 3.63 24.50
C LEU A 75 -1.33 4.78 25.43
N ARG A 76 -1.71 5.93 24.88
CA ARG A 76 -2.24 7.05 25.68
C ARG A 76 -3.49 6.64 26.45
N LYS A 77 -4.41 5.93 25.81
CA LYS A 77 -5.65 5.44 26.46
C LYS A 77 -5.38 4.39 27.52
N SER A 78 -4.47 3.43 27.27
CA SER A 78 -4.11 2.40 28.24
C SER A 78 -3.35 2.96 29.44
N SER A 79 -2.67 4.09 29.27
CA SER A 79 -1.95 4.81 30.32
C SER A 79 -2.80 5.87 31.04
N ASP A 80 -4.12 5.92 30.79
CA ASP A 80 -5.07 6.90 31.36
C ASP A 80 -4.71 8.38 31.08
N PHE A 81 -4.07 8.67 29.94
CA PHE A 81 -3.77 10.04 29.53
C PHE A 81 -5.01 10.71 28.94
N ASN A 82 -5.15 12.02 29.15
CA ASN A 82 -6.18 12.80 28.48
C ASN A 82 -5.80 13.03 27.02
N VAL A 83 -6.81 13.22 26.16
CA VAL A 83 -6.61 13.50 24.73
C VAL A 83 -5.84 14.80 24.50
N THR A 84 -5.90 15.74 25.42
CA THR A 84 -5.20 17.04 25.33
C THR A 84 -3.79 17.04 25.93
N ASP A 85 -3.37 15.93 26.55
CA ASP A 85 -2.05 15.87 27.17
C ASP A 85 -0.95 15.90 26.11
N ARG A 86 0.11 16.66 26.38
CA ARG A 86 1.35 16.66 25.60
C ARG A 86 2.20 15.47 26.00
N ILE A 87 2.89 14.85 25.04
CA ILE A 87 3.71 13.67 25.27
C ILE A 87 5.08 13.76 24.60
N ASN A 88 6.02 12.96 25.07
CA ASN A 88 7.27 12.63 24.39
C ASN A 88 7.25 11.15 24.04
N VAL A 89 7.69 10.81 22.84
CA VAL A 89 7.62 9.44 22.32
C VAL A 89 9.02 8.96 21.94
N ILE A 90 9.38 7.77 22.40
CA ILE A 90 10.60 7.06 22.00
C ILE A 90 10.20 5.77 21.30
N ILE A 91 10.68 5.58 20.08
CA ILE A 91 10.37 4.40 19.24
C ILE A 91 11.66 3.59 19.03
N SER A 92 11.58 2.26 19.04
CA SER A 92 12.72 1.41 18.70
C SER A 92 13.29 1.77 17.33
N GLU A 93 14.61 1.90 17.27
CA GLU A 93 15.30 2.30 16.06
C GLU A 93 15.26 1.18 15.01
N THR A 94 14.74 1.51 13.83
CA THR A 94 14.79 0.68 12.63
C THR A 94 14.91 1.59 11.41
N ASP A 95 15.44 1.08 10.30
CA ASP A 95 15.59 1.86 9.07
C ASP A 95 14.24 2.40 8.56
N LEU A 96 13.19 1.57 8.59
CA LEU A 96 11.84 1.96 8.17
C LEU A 96 11.24 3.03 9.08
N VAL A 97 11.41 2.92 10.41
CA VAL A 97 10.92 3.95 11.34
C VAL A 97 11.69 5.25 11.12
N ASN A 98 13.01 5.20 10.98
CA ASN A 98 13.84 6.39 10.73
C ASN A 98 13.40 7.10 9.43
N GLN A 99 13.19 6.34 8.34
CA GLN A 99 12.66 6.89 7.09
C GLN A 99 11.26 7.48 7.28
N THR A 100 10.36 6.76 7.95
CA THR A 100 9.00 7.21 8.22
C THR A 100 9.01 8.54 8.97
N LEU A 101 9.84 8.68 10.00
CA LEU A 101 9.97 9.92 10.75
C LEU A 101 10.58 11.04 9.91
N ASN A 102 11.53 10.76 9.01
CA ASN A 102 12.05 11.79 8.11
C ASN A 102 10.98 12.41 7.20
N HIS A 103 9.96 11.63 6.82
CA HIS A 103 8.89 12.09 5.92
C HIS A 103 7.63 12.56 6.66
N PHE A 104 7.28 11.94 7.79
CA PHE A 104 5.98 12.08 8.45
C PHE A 104 6.04 12.49 9.93
N LYS A 105 7.21 12.86 10.47
CA LYS A 105 7.36 13.24 11.89
C LYS A 105 6.40 14.35 12.32
N ASP A 106 6.25 15.41 11.52
CA ASP A 106 5.34 16.52 11.84
C ASP A 106 3.88 16.07 11.84
N TYR A 107 3.49 15.22 10.89
CA TYR A 107 2.15 14.63 10.84
C TYR A 107 1.88 13.82 12.11
N ILE A 108 2.77 12.88 12.44
CA ILE A 108 2.62 12.02 13.62
C ILE A 108 2.57 12.86 14.89
N ALA A 109 3.49 13.82 15.06
CA ALA A 109 3.56 14.67 16.25
C ALA A 109 2.30 15.50 16.45
N ASN A 110 1.74 16.07 15.38
CA ASN A 110 0.50 16.83 15.46
C ASN A 110 -0.71 15.96 15.81
N GLU A 111 -0.84 14.79 15.18
CA GLU A 111 -1.95 13.87 15.44
C GLU A 111 -1.95 13.33 16.88
N VAL A 112 -0.76 13.17 17.48
CA VAL A 112 -0.61 12.61 18.82
C VAL A 112 -0.20 13.64 19.87
N LEU A 113 -0.27 14.94 19.58
CA LEU A 113 0.16 16.04 20.45
C LEU A 113 1.54 15.79 21.13
N ALA A 114 2.51 15.29 20.35
CA ALA A 114 3.86 15.05 20.84
C ALA A 114 4.73 16.31 20.73
N ASP A 115 5.45 16.63 21.80
CA ASP A 115 6.47 17.68 21.76
C ASP A 115 7.82 17.14 21.24
N SER A 116 8.08 15.85 21.43
CA SER A 116 9.21 15.16 20.80
C SER A 116 8.86 13.73 20.35
N ILE A 117 9.46 13.34 19.23
CA ILE A 117 9.49 11.96 18.73
C ILE A 117 10.93 11.65 18.34
N GLU A 118 11.49 10.64 19.01
CA GLU A 118 12.88 10.21 18.83
C GLU A 118 12.96 8.70 18.66
N THR A 119 14.02 8.23 18.02
CA THR A 119 14.34 6.80 17.94
C THR A 119 15.42 6.43 18.92
N GLY A 120 15.29 5.26 19.54
CA GLY A 120 16.26 4.78 20.51
C GLY A 120 15.79 3.54 21.26
N LYS A 121 16.70 3.01 22.08
CA LYS A 121 16.37 1.91 23.00
C LYS A 121 15.40 2.41 24.05
N ASN A 122 14.30 1.70 24.22
CA ASN A 122 13.27 1.97 25.21
C ASN A 122 12.74 0.64 25.76
N ASN A 123 12.02 0.70 26.89
CA ASN A 123 11.34 -0.45 27.48
C ASN A 123 9.82 -0.32 27.36
N GLY A 124 9.36 0.39 26.34
CA GLY A 124 7.96 0.60 26.05
C GLY A 124 7.24 -0.65 25.58
N GLU A 125 5.96 -0.49 25.23
CA GLU A 125 5.12 -1.59 24.80
C GLU A 125 5.58 -2.10 23.43
N GLU A 126 5.76 -3.42 23.32
CA GLU A 126 6.06 -4.08 22.07
C GLU A 126 4.79 -4.14 21.21
N THR A 127 4.88 -3.68 19.96
CA THR A 127 3.75 -3.64 19.05
C THR A 127 4.18 -3.92 17.62
N GLU A 128 3.28 -4.51 16.84
CA GLU A 128 3.45 -4.73 15.42
C GLU A 128 2.83 -3.58 14.63
N LEU A 129 3.60 -3.01 13.70
CA LEU A 129 3.13 -1.96 12.80
C LEU A 129 2.52 -2.59 11.55
N ILE A 130 3.36 -3.08 10.63
CA ILE A 130 2.93 -3.73 9.39
C ILE A 130 3.81 -4.94 9.11
N GLU A 131 3.20 -6.01 8.57
CA GLU A 131 3.91 -7.16 7.98
C GLU A 131 5.09 -7.70 8.82
N GLY A 132 4.91 -7.87 10.14
CA GLY A 132 5.95 -8.38 11.04
C GLY A 132 6.99 -7.36 11.50
N LEU A 133 6.86 -6.07 11.16
CA LEU A 133 7.67 -4.99 11.72
C LEU A 133 7.26 -4.73 13.18
N ILE A 134 8.00 -5.34 14.10
CA ILE A 134 7.81 -5.20 15.54
C ILE A 134 8.74 -4.11 16.09
N VAL A 135 8.18 -3.21 16.89
CA VAL A 135 8.91 -2.13 17.56
C VAL A 135 8.42 -1.96 19.00
N ASN A 136 9.25 -1.37 19.86
CA ASN A 136 8.82 -0.91 21.18
C ASN A 136 8.54 0.58 21.12
N ILE A 137 7.42 0.99 21.72
CA ILE A 137 7.01 2.39 21.79
C ILE A 137 6.81 2.77 23.25
N GLU A 138 7.59 3.75 23.69
CA GLU A 138 7.46 4.36 25.01
C GLU A 138 6.83 5.74 24.88
N VAL A 139 5.77 5.98 25.65
CA VAL A 139 5.05 7.26 25.67
C VAL A 139 5.11 7.85 27.06
N ASN A 140 5.73 9.02 27.18
CA ASN A 140 5.88 9.74 28.44
C ASN A 140 5.05 11.02 28.41
N LYS A 141 4.19 11.21 29.40
CA LYS A 141 3.42 12.46 29.53
C LYS A 141 4.33 13.59 29.98
N ASN A 142 4.18 14.75 29.34
CA ASN A 142 4.92 15.94 29.75
C ASN A 142 4.29 16.51 31.01
N GLU A 143 5.12 16.82 32.00
CA GLU A 143 4.68 17.58 33.16
C GLU A 143 4.41 19.03 32.72
N ALA A 144 3.29 19.59 33.20
CA ALA A 144 2.87 20.95 32.91
C ALA A 144 3.58 21.97 33.81
#